data_AF-A0A2U1QCY0-F1
#
_entry.id   AF-A0A2U1QCY0-F1
#
_cell.length_a   1.000
_cell.length_b   1.000
_cell.length_c   1.000
_cell.angle_alpha   90.00
_cell.angle_beta   90.00
_cell.angle_gamma   90.00
#
_symmetry.space_group_name_H-M   'P 1'
#
loop_
_entity.id
_entity.type
_entity.pdbx_description
1 polymer ?
#
loop_
_entity_poly.entity_id
_entity_poly.type
_entity_poly.pdbx_seq_one_letter_code
_entity_poly.pdbx_strand_id
1 'polypeptide(L)'
;MAKGLVQQVDPLNNYWSGDGSDQETDRRERKGWKVKIHDLSGSAVAAAFMTTPFVPSTGCDWVARSNPGSWLIVRPDAFRPESWLPWGKLEAWRERGGTKDSIFIRFHLLSDGQDGGELLMSEMLINAERGGEFFIDTDRQANSNSNIPSPQSSGDFAGLSPSASGFVMSCRVQGEGKRGKPMVQLAMRHVTCVEDAAIFMALAVAVDLSIEACRPFRRRIRRGNRHSW
;
A
#
# COMPACT_ATOMS: atom_id res chain seq x y z
N MET A 1 28.36 12.76 35.25
CA MET A 1 28.55 11.41 34.66
C MET A 1 27.78 11.36 33.36
N ALA A 2 28.48 11.33 32.23
CA ALA A 2 27.87 11.15 30.92
C ALA A 2 27.47 9.68 30.75
N LYS A 3 26.19 9.41 30.45
CA LYS A 3 25.74 8.09 30.00
C LYS A 3 25.85 8.07 28.48
N GLY A 4 26.76 7.25 27.97
CA GLY A 4 26.98 7.08 26.53
C GLY A 4 25.73 6.52 25.86
N LEU A 5 25.35 7.11 24.73
CA LEU A 5 24.41 6.51 23.79
C LEU A 5 25.04 5.23 23.25
N VAL A 6 24.48 4.09 23.62
CA VAL A 6 24.68 2.85 22.89
C VAL A 6 23.86 3.00 21.60
N GLN A 7 24.53 3.11 20.46
CA GLN A 7 23.89 2.99 19.15
C GLN A 7 23.37 1.55 19.02
N GLN A 8 22.08 1.37 19.26
CA GLN A 8 21.38 0.12 19.03
C GLN A 8 21.24 -0.08 17.52
N VAL A 9 21.96 -1.07 17.00
CA VAL A 9 21.96 -1.44 15.59
C VAL A 9 20.64 -2.16 15.30
N ASP A 10 19.82 -1.59 14.42
CA ASP A 10 18.56 -2.18 13.94
C ASP A 10 18.83 -3.58 13.32
N PRO A 11 18.22 -4.67 13.81
CA PRO A 11 18.45 -6.03 13.30
C PRO A 11 18.05 -6.25 11.83
N LEU A 12 17.32 -5.31 11.22
CA LEU A 12 16.94 -5.36 9.81
C LEU A 12 18.02 -4.83 8.85
N ASN A 13 19.11 -4.24 9.36
CA ASN A 13 20.13 -3.63 8.51
C ASN A 13 21.05 -4.66 7.80
N ASN A 14 20.99 -5.93 8.21
CA ASN A 14 21.88 -7.00 7.72
C ASN A 14 21.53 -7.56 6.33
N TYR A 15 20.45 -7.11 5.69
CA TYR A 15 20.06 -7.60 4.36
C TYR A 15 20.70 -6.85 3.17
N TRP A 16 21.50 -5.79 3.40
CA TRP A 16 21.84 -4.84 2.33
C TRP A 16 23.35 -4.58 2.13
N SER A 17 24.23 -5.48 2.52
CA SER A 17 25.66 -5.38 2.15
C SER A 17 25.94 -6.10 0.84
N GLY A 18 25.59 -5.46 -0.28
CA GLY A 18 26.03 -5.83 -1.63
C GLY A 18 26.81 -4.66 -2.23
N ASP A 19 28.13 -4.81 -2.33
CA ASP A 19 29.05 -3.80 -2.85
C ASP A 19 29.19 -3.89 -4.38
N GLY A 20 29.09 -2.73 -5.05
CA GLY A 20 29.88 -2.48 -6.26
C GLY A 20 29.29 -2.81 -7.64
N SER A 21 28.15 -2.23 -8.06
CA SER A 21 27.93 -1.76 -9.46
C SER A 21 26.71 -0.83 -9.67
N ASP A 22 26.24 -0.16 -8.61
CA ASP A 22 24.85 0.32 -8.47
C ASP A 22 24.43 1.64 -9.14
N GLN A 23 25.29 2.36 -9.88
CA GLN A 23 24.90 3.73 -10.30
C GLN A 23 23.85 3.81 -11.43
N GLU A 24 23.69 2.78 -12.25
CA GLU A 24 22.70 2.77 -13.34
C GLU A 24 21.37 2.10 -12.93
N THR A 25 21.42 1.13 -12.01
CA THR A 25 20.27 0.53 -11.33
C THR A 25 19.64 1.49 -10.33
N ASP A 26 20.44 2.22 -9.52
CA ASP A 26 19.97 3.23 -8.57
C ASP A 26 19.12 4.35 -9.20
N ARG A 27 19.30 4.60 -10.50
CA ARG A 27 18.56 5.64 -11.25
C ARG A 27 17.23 5.14 -11.82
N ARG A 28 17.03 3.83 -11.89
CA ARG A 28 15.84 3.19 -12.47
C ARG A 28 14.88 2.66 -11.40
N GLU A 29 15.37 2.43 -10.20
CA GLU A 29 14.57 1.96 -9.07
C GLU A 29 14.25 3.09 -8.10
N ARG A 30 12.99 3.18 -7.65
CA ARG A 30 12.67 4.07 -6.53
C ARG A 30 13.04 3.33 -5.25
N LYS A 31 14.14 3.76 -4.61
CA LYS A 31 14.74 3.13 -3.41
C LYS A 31 13.71 2.81 -2.32
N GLY A 32 13.99 1.73 -1.58
CA GLY A 32 13.21 1.17 -0.46
C GLY A 32 12.55 2.21 0.46
N TRP A 33 11.34 2.64 0.11
CA TRP A 33 10.57 3.53 0.97
C TRP A 33 10.05 2.78 2.19
N LYS A 34 10.16 3.46 3.33
CA LYS A 34 9.71 2.99 4.63
C LYS A 34 9.01 4.14 5.34
N VAL A 35 7.82 3.86 5.83
CA VAL A 35 7.00 4.78 6.61
C VAL A 35 6.81 4.15 7.98
N LYS A 36 7.10 4.90 9.05
CA LYS A 36 6.74 4.53 10.41
C LYS A 36 5.81 5.59 10.98
N ILE A 37 4.76 5.16 11.64
CA ILE A 37 3.85 6.02 12.40
C ILE A 37 4.18 5.85 13.87
N HIS A 38 4.39 6.96 14.53
CA HIS A 38 4.66 7.02 15.96
C HIS A 38 3.46 7.63 16.68
N ASP A 39 3.18 7.15 17.88
CA ASP A 39 2.24 7.80 18.79
C ASP A 39 2.88 9.06 19.42
N LEU A 40 2.15 9.72 20.32
CA LEU A 40 2.65 10.90 21.01
C LEU A 40 3.76 10.60 22.03
N SER A 41 3.95 9.34 22.42
CA SER A 41 5.05 8.91 23.29
C SER A 41 6.35 8.67 22.51
N GLY A 42 6.28 8.60 21.18
CA GLY A 42 7.40 8.26 20.30
C GLY A 42 7.50 6.76 19.98
N SER A 43 6.57 5.95 20.46
CA SER A 43 6.49 4.52 20.19
C SER A 43 5.98 4.27 18.77
N ALA A 44 6.62 3.38 18.02
CA ALA A 44 6.20 3.04 16.66
C ALA A 44 4.99 2.10 16.69
N VAL A 45 3.84 2.57 16.20
CA VAL A 45 2.53 1.89 16.32
C VAL A 45 2.01 1.30 15.02
N ALA A 46 2.56 1.70 13.87
CA ALA A 46 2.31 1.08 12.57
C ALA A 46 3.44 1.41 11.61
N ALA A 47 3.63 0.60 10.57
CA ALA A 47 4.59 0.89 9.53
C ALA A 47 4.20 0.28 8.18
N ALA A 48 4.77 0.84 7.12
CA ALA A 48 4.64 0.35 5.75
C ALA A 48 6.03 0.32 5.10
N PHE A 49 6.35 -0.79 4.42
CA PHE A 49 7.65 -1.02 3.81
C PHE A 49 7.47 -1.52 2.39
N MET A 50 8.27 -1.01 1.47
CA MET A 50 8.30 -1.55 0.12
C MET A 50 8.94 -2.94 0.10
N THR A 51 8.18 -3.96 -0.31
CA THR A 51 8.63 -5.35 -0.43
C THR A 51 9.03 -5.71 -1.85
N THR A 52 8.33 -5.16 -2.85
CA THR A 52 8.73 -5.26 -4.26
C THR A 52 8.98 -3.84 -4.78
N PRO A 53 10.17 -3.55 -5.30
CA PRO A 53 10.50 -2.21 -5.75
C PRO A 53 9.64 -1.79 -6.95
N PHE A 54 9.29 -0.50 -7.00
CA PHE A 54 8.62 0.08 -8.17
C PHE A 54 9.68 0.34 -9.24
N VAL A 55 9.71 -0.54 -10.25
CA VAL A 55 10.67 -0.53 -11.35
C VAL A 55 9.96 -0.70 -12.70
N PRO A 56 10.53 -0.17 -13.80
CA PRO A 56 9.91 -0.34 -15.11
C PRO A 56 9.92 -1.80 -15.54
N SER A 57 8.78 -2.31 -16.02
CA SER A 57 8.70 -3.65 -16.59
C SER A 57 9.40 -3.72 -17.96
N THR A 58 9.86 -4.92 -18.35
CA THR A 58 10.57 -5.16 -19.61
C THR A 58 9.81 -4.56 -20.81
N GLY A 59 10.52 -3.78 -21.62
CA GLY A 59 9.95 -3.11 -22.80
C GLY A 59 9.20 -1.80 -22.52
N CYS A 60 8.82 -1.53 -21.27
CA CYS A 60 8.05 -0.36 -20.86
C CYS A 60 8.91 0.69 -20.14
N ASP A 61 8.34 1.84 -19.82
CA ASP A 61 8.94 2.85 -18.93
C ASP A 61 8.05 3.11 -17.71
N TRP A 62 7.21 2.16 -17.32
CA TRP A 62 6.35 2.22 -16.14
C TRP A 62 6.31 0.86 -15.43
N VAL A 63 5.84 0.86 -14.19
CA VAL A 63 5.53 -0.36 -13.43
C VAL A 63 4.30 -1.01 -14.06
N ALA A 64 4.44 -2.13 -14.76
CA ALA A 64 3.32 -2.82 -15.39
C ALA A 64 2.81 -3.97 -14.53
N ARG A 65 1.63 -4.51 -14.89
CA ARG A 65 1.00 -5.64 -14.20
C ARG A 65 1.90 -6.89 -14.09
N SER A 66 2.83 -7.08 -15.03
CA SER A 66 3.77 -8.21 -15.01
C SER A 66 4.82 -8.13 -13.90
N ASN A 67 5.05 -6.95 -13.32
CA ASN A 67 5.94 -6.76 -12.19
C ASN A 67 5.41 -5.60 -11.30
N PRO A 68 4.35 -5.85 -10.51
CA PRO A 68 3.77 -4.81 -9.67
C PRO A 68 4.70 -4.45 -8.52
N GLY A 69 4.77 -3.16 -8.18
CA GLY A 69 5.39 -2.73 -6.94
C GLY A 69 4.50 -3.12 -5.76
N SER A 70 5.10 -3.40 -4.60
CA SER A 70 4.34 -3.87 -3.45
C SER A 70 4.83 -3.28 -2.12
N TRP A 71 3.89 -3.12 -1.20
CA TRP A 71 4.11 -2.71 0.17
C TRP A 71 3.59 -3.78 1.13
N LEU A 72 4.34 -3.98 2.21
CA LEU A 72 3.88 -4.70 3.39
C LEU A 72 3.52 -3.69 4.47
N ILE A 73 2.27 -3.76 4.92
CA ILE A 73 1.76 -3.01 6.07
C ILE A 73 1.89 -3.91 7.30
N VAL A 74 2.46 -3.37 8.36
CA VAL A 74 2.77 -4.12 9.58
C VAL A 74 2.34 -3.36 10.83
N ARG A 75 2.08 -4.14 11.87
CA ARG A 75 1.80 -3.66 13.24
C ARG A 75 2.89 -4.16 14.20
N PRO A 76 3.12 -3.48 15.33
CA PRO A 76 4.02 -3.99 16.35
C PRO A 76 3.51 -5.33 16.89
N ASP A 77 4.44 -6.24 17.18
CA ASP A 77 4.12 -7.49 17.90
C ASP A 77 3.96 -7.18 19.40
N ALA A 78 2.78 -7.49 19.94
CA ALA A 78 2.49 -7.32 21.36
C ALA A 78 3.32 -8.25 22.27
N PHE A 79 3.77 -9.40 21.75
CA PHE A 79 4.51 -10.40 22.51
C PHE A 79 6.03 -10.26 22.37
N ARG A 80 6.52 -9.57 21.34
CA ARG A 80 7.95 -9.40 21.06
C ARG A 80 8.26 -7.92 20.78
N PRO A 81 8.79 -7.21 21.78
CA PRO A 81 9.24 -5.83 21.61
C PRO A 81 10.16 -5.68 20.40
N GLU A 82 10.00 -4.58 19.67
CA GLU A 82 10.78 -4.23 18.46
C GLU A 82 10.55 -5.13 17.23
N SER A 83 9.66 -6.13 17.32
CA SER A 83 9.28 -6.94 16.17
C SER A 83 7.97 -6.47 15.53
N TRP A 84 7.77 -6.88 14.27
CA TRP A 84 6.65 -6.44 13.43
C TRP A 84 5.89 -7.65 12.90
N LEU A 85 4.56 -7.61 12.99
CA LEU A 85 3.67 -8.61 12.42
C LEU A 85 3.05 -8.10 11.11
N PRO A 86 3.00 -8.95 10.06
CA PRO A 86 2.33 -8.61 8.82
C PRO A 86 0.83 -8.41 9.07
N TRP A 87 0.27 -7.36 8.46
CA TRP A 87 -1.17 -7.08 8.52
C TRP A 87 -1.81 -7.12 7.14
N GLY A 88 -1.14 -6.53 6.14
CA GLY A 88 -1.69 -6.45 4.80
C GLY A 88 -0.63 -6.23 3.74
N LYS A 89 -0.97 -6.60 2.52
CA LYS A 89 -0.12 -6.43 1.33
C LYS A 89 -0.84 -5.54 0.33
N LEU A 90 -0.20 -4.44 -0.06
CA LEU A 90 -0.67 -3.54 -1.11
C LEU A 90 0.16 -3.76 -2.36
N GLU A 91 -0.45 -4.02 -3.49
CA GLU A 91 0.18 -4.07 -4.81
C GLU A 91 -0.29 -2.89 -5.65
N ALA A 92 0.60 -2.33 -6.45
CA ALA A 92 0.26 -1.27 -7.38
C ALA A 92 1.06 -1.34 -8.68
N TRP A 93 0.39 -1.03 -9.78
CA TRP A 93 0.98 -0.93 -11.10
C TRP A 93 0.19 0.05 -11.97
N ARG A 94 0.79 0.50 -13.06
CA ARG A 94 0.16 1.37 -14.05
C ARG A 94 -0.33 0.52 -15.22
N GLU A 95 -1.55 0.79 -15.66
CA GLU A 95 -2.13 0.16 -16.84
C GLU A 95 -2.30 1.20 -17.95
N ARG A 96 -1.65 0.93 -19.10
CA ARG A 96 -1.72 1.73 -20.32
C ARG A 96 -2.24 0.86 -21.44
N GLY A 97 -3.48 1.11 -21.87
CA GLY A 97 -4.13 0.27 -22.89
C GLY A 97 -5.53 0.72 -23.34
N GLY A 98 -5.93 1.96 -23.03
CA GLY A 98 -7.24 2.52 -23.39
C GLY A 98 -7.20 4.05 -23.48
N THR A 99 -8.35 4.72 -23.42
CA THR A 99 -8.45 6.19 -23.52
C THR A 99 -7.93 6.95 -22.29
N LYS A 100 -7.60 6.27 -21.18
CA LYS A 100 -7.16 6.90 -19.91
C LYS A 100 -6.04 6.14 -19.23
N ASP A 101 -5.02 6.87 -18.82
CA ASP A 101 -3.88 6.36 -18.03
C ASP A 101 -4.29 6.23 -16.56
N SER A 102 -4.11 5.04 -15.98
CA SER A 102 -4.61 4.73 -14.64
C SER A 102 -3.63 3.84 -13.87
N ILE A 103 -3.70 3.94 -12.54
CA ILE A 103 -2.91 3.19 -11.58
C ILE A 103 -3.86 2.23 -10.88
N PHE A 104 -3.57 0.96 -10.99
CA PHE A 104 -4.27 -0.11 -10.32
C PHE A 104 -3.69 -0.29 -8.93
N ILE A 105 -4.56 -0.41 -7.93
CA ILE A 105 -4.20 -0.63 -6.53
C ILE A 105 -5.00 -1.81 -6.03
N ARG A 106 -4.32 -2.78 -5.43
CA ARG A 106 -4.90 -4.00 -4.90
C ARG A 106 -4.41 -4.23 -3.48
N PHE A 107 -5.32 -4.40 -2.54
CA PHE A 107 -4.99 -4.63 -1.14
C PHE A 107 -5.51 -5.98 -0.66
N HIS A 108 -4.62 -6.78 -0.08
CA HIS A 108 -4.95 -8.03 0.59
C HIS A 108 -4.70 -7.90 2.09
N LEU A 109 -5.64 -8.41 2.89
CA LEU A 109 -5.44 -8.62 4.31
C LEU A 109 -4.79 -9.99 4.53
N LEU A 110 -3.78 -10.03 5.39
CA LEU A 110 -3.06 -11.26 5.71
C LEU A 110 -3.66 -11.89 6.96
N SER A 111 -3.97 -13.18 6.91
CA SER A 111 -4.47 -13.91 8.08
C SER A 111 -3.33 -14.28 9.03
N ASP A 112 -3.57 -14.13 10.33
CA ASP A 112 -2.64 -14.54 11.42
C ASP A 112 -2.63 -16.07 11.63
N GLY A 113 -3.46 -16.82 10.89
CA GLY A 113 -3.65 -18.27 11.04
C GLY A 113 -2.59 -19.12 10.30
N GLN A 114 -2.46 -20.39 10.71
CA GLN A 114 -1.47 -21.33 10.18
C GLN A 114 -1.56 -21.60 8.66
N ASP A 115 -2.71 -21.32 8.03
CA ASP A 115 -2.92 -21.52 6.59
C ASP A 115 -2.41 -20.36 5.72
N GLY A 116 -1.89 -19.26 6.30
CA GLY A 116 -1.22 -18.19 5.55
C GLY A 116 -2.08 -17.54 4.46
N GLY A 117 -3.41 -17.60 4.59
CA GLY A 117 -4.34 -17.12 3.56
C GLY A 117 -4.32 -15.60 3.40
N GLU A 118 -4.37 -15.14 2.15
CA GLU A 118 -4.56 -13.73 1.79
C GLU A 118 -6.03 -13.49 1.39
N LEU A 119 -6.67 -12.47 1.97
CA LEU A 119 -8.04 -12.05 1.63
C LEU A 119 -8.02 -10.74 0.83
N LEU A 120 -8.48 -10.76 -0.42
CA LEU A 120 -8.57 -9.57 -1.27
C LEU A 120 -9.61 -8.58 -0.73
N MET A 121 -9.18 -7.53 -0.04
CA MET A 121 -10.07 -6.56 0.61
C MET A 121 -10.51 -5.42 -0.30
N SER A 122 -9.65 -4.98 -1.21
CA SER A 122 -9.97 -3.88 -2.12
C SER A 122 -9.18 -3.97 -3.41
N GLU A 123 -9.84 -3.63 -4.50
CA GLU A 123 -9.26 -3.55 -5.83
C GLU A 123 -9.82 -2.31 -6.53
N MET A 124 -8.93 -1.41 -6.94
CA MET A 124 -9.32 -0.08 -7.42
C MET A 124 -8.47 0.41 -8.56
N LEU A 125 -9.11 1.15 -9.47
CA LEU A 125 -8.46 1.84 -10.57
C LEU A 125 -8.52 3.35 -10.33
N ILE A 126 -7.36 3.95 -10.12
CA ILE A 126 -7.21 5.38 -9.83
C ILE A 126 -6.67 6.09 -11.06
N ASN A 127 -7.29 7.18 -11.50
CA ASN A 127 -6.79 7.92 -12.65
C ASN A 127 -5.43 8.57 -12.32
N ALA A 128 -4.42 8.34 -13.17
CA ALA A 128 -3.07 8.81 -12.89
C ALA A 128 -2.99 10.35 -12.80
N GLU A 129 -3.68 11.08 -13.68
CA GLU A 129 -3.58 12.56 -13.73
C GLU A 129 -4.51 13.27 -12.74
N ARG A 130 -5.70 12.71 -12.51
CA ARG A 130 -6.73 13.32 -11.67
C ARG A 130 -6.68 12.84 -10.22
N GLY A 131 -6.06 11.70 -9.97
CA GLY A 131 -6.15 11.01 -8.70
C GLY A 131 -7.52 10.34 -8.55
N GLY A 132 -7.91 10.11 -7.30
CA GLY A 132 -9.15 9.43 -6.98
C GLY A 132 -9.29 9.18 -5.49
N GLU A 133 -10.13 8.22 -5.15
CA GLU A 133 -10.34 7.76 -3.79
C GLU A 133 -10.06 6.26 -3.77
N PHE A 134 -9.28 5.83 -2.78
CA PHE A 134 -9.16 4.43 -2.40
C PHE A 134 -10.11 4.17 -1.24
N PHE A 135 -10.84 3.05 -1.22
CA PHE A 135 -11.69 2.68 -0.11
C PHE A 135 -11.70 1.17 0.12
N ILE A 136 -12.06 0.78 1.34
CA ILE A 136 -12.31 -0.61 1.74
C ILE A 136 -13.74 -0.66 2.26
N ASP A 137 -14.52 -1.59 1.71
CA ASP A 137 -15.92 -1.79 2.05
C ASP A 137 -16.22 -3.30 1.98
N THR A 138 -16.59 -3.88 3.11
CA THR A 138 -16.85 -5.32 3.23
C THR A 138 -18.22 -5.73 2.67
N ASP A 139 -19.14 -4.77 2.41
CA ASP A 139 -20.41 -5.05 1.73
C ASP A 139 -20.17 -5.58 0.30
N ARG A 140 -19.14 -5.06 -0.37
CA ARG A 140 -18.86 -5.41 -1.78
C ARG A 140 -18.36 -6.83 -1.97
N GLN A 141 -17.73 -7.42 -0.97
CA GLN A 141 -17.28 -8.82 -1.00
C GLN A 141 -18.45 -9.81 -0.84
N ALA A 142 -19.50 -9.44 -0.08
CA ALA A 142 -20.67 -10.30 0.09
C ALA A 142 -21.41 -10.54 -1.24
N ASN A 143 -21.39 -9.55 -2.15
CA ASN A 143 -22.04 -9.64 -3.46
C ASN A 143 -21.24 -10.39 -4.53
N SER A 144 -19.93 -10.66 -4.34
CA SER A 144 -19.14 -11.46 -5.29
C SER A 144 -19.25 -12.98 -5.09
N ASN A 145 -19.83 -13.42 -3.97
CA ASN A 145 -19.99 -14.85 -3.65
C ASN A 145 -21.45 -15.34 -3.61
N SER A 146 -22.43 -14.54 -4.02
CA SER A 146 -23.84 -14.95 -4.04
C SER A 146 -24.43 -14.97 -5.46
N ASN A 147 -24.32 -16.12 -6.12
CA ASN A 147 -25.45 -16.58 -6.93
C ASN A 147 -26.56 -16.93 -5.94
N ILE A 148 -27.77 -16.35 -6.11
CA ILE A 148 -29.12 -16.71 -5.59
C ILE A 148 -29.83 -15.48 -4.94
N PRO A 149 -31.14 -15.27 -5.20
CA PRO A 149 -31.75 -13.96 -5.41
C PRO A 149 -32.39 -13.32 -4.16
N SER A 150 -32.76 -12.05 -4.33
CA SER A 150 -33.48 -11.14 -3.43
C SER A 150 -34.44 -11.80 -2.43
N PRO A 151 -34.49 -11.38 -1.16
CA PRO A 151 -35.59 -11.74 -0.29
C PRO A 151 -36.73 -10.74 -0.44
N GLN A 152 -37.89 -11.31 -0.75
CA GLN A 152 -39.18 -10.71 -0.47
C GLN A 152 -39.33 -10.49 1.04
N SER A 153 -40.04 -9.42 1.37
CA SER A 153 -40.62 -9.11 2.67
C SER A 153 -41.32 -10.30 3.35
N SER A 154 -40.82 -10.75 4.50
CA SER A 154 -41.59 -11.02 5.73
C SER A 154 -40.64 -11.44 6.86
N GLY A 155 -41.00 -11.09 8.09
CA GLY A 155 -40.14 -11.09 9.27
C GLY A 155 -39.43 -12.40 9.62
N ASP A 156 -38.29 -12.25 10.32
CA ASP A 156 -38.05 -12.86 11.64
C ASP A 156 -36.63 -12.47 12.10
N PHE A 157 -36.55 -11.70 13.19
CA PHE A 157 -35.31 -11.17 13.75
C PHE A 157 -34.67 -12.22 14.68
N ALA A 158 -34.08 -13.27 14.11
CA ALA A 158 -33.35 -14.28 14.87
C ALA A 158 -32.23 -14.91 14.03
N GLY A 159 -31.07 -14.24 14.00
CA GLY A 159 -29.88 -14.72 13.29
C GLY A 159 -28.69 -13.79 13.49
N LEU A 160 -28.15 -13.75 14.70
CA LEU A 160 -26.95 -12.99 15.05
C LEU A 160 -25.71 -13.56 14.32
N SER A 161 -25.45 -13.10 13.11
CA SER A 161 -24.09 -12.95 12.59
C SER A 161 -23.68 -11.50 12.83
N PRO A 162 -22.52 -11.20 13.43
CA PRO A 162 -22.12 -9.82 13.62
C PRO A 162 -22.00 -9.19 12.24
N SER A 163 -22.80 -8.17 12.06
CA SER A 163 -22.89 -7.19 10.99
C SER A 163 -21.52 -6.57 10.67
N ALA A 164 -20.65 -7.35 10.04
CA ALA A 164 -19.33 -6.94 9.57
C ALA A 164 -19.35 -6.54 8.09
N SER A 165 -20.51 -6.18 7.55
CA SER A 165 -20.61 -5.57 6.23
C SER A 165 -20.70 -4.05 6.37
N GLY A 166 -19.86 -3.34 5.62
CA GLY A 166 -19.93 -1.89 5.49
C GLY A 166 -18.59 -1.21 5.29
N PHE A 167 -18.68 0.11 5.18
CA PHE A 167 -17.55 1.01 5.07
C PHE A 167 -16.51 0.79 6.19
N VAL A 168 -15.24 0.60 5.79
CA VAL A 168 -14.09 0.46 6.69
C VAL A 168 -13.23 1.71 6.65
N MET A 169 -12.74 2.07 5.47
CA MET A 169 -11.92 3.27 5.26
C MET A 169 -12.09 3.86 3.87
N SER A 170 -11.79 5.14 3.72
CA SER A 170 -11.40 5.74 2.45
C SER A 170 -10.23 6.69 2.62
N CYS A 171 -9.42 6.84 1.58
CA CYS A 171 -8.42 7.89 1.49
C CYS A 171 -8.42 8.51 0.10
N ARG A 172 -8.35 9.84 0.06
CA ARG A 172 -8.27 10.58 -1.21
C ARG A 172 -6.82 10.74 -1.61
N VAL A 173 -6.50 10.34 -2.83
CA VAL A 173 -5.17 10.48 -3.42
C VAL A 173 -5.18 11.48 -4.55
N GLN A 174 -4.12 12.28 -4.62
CA GLN A 174 -3.98 13.27 -5.67
C GLN A 174 -3.32 12.68 -6.90
N GLY A 175 -3.67 13.20 -8.07
CA GLY A 175 -3.03 12.81 -9.32
C GLY A 175 -1.56 13.23 -9.38
N GLU A 176 -0.86 12.71 -10.39
CA GLU A 176 0.54 12.98 -10.64
C GLU A 176 0.85 14.50 -10.69
N GLY A 177 1.95 14.89 -10.03
CA GLY A 177 2.43 16.26 -9.94
C GLY A 177 1.65 17.16 -8.97
N LYS A 178 0.53 16.68 -8.43
CA LYS A 178 -0.31 17.45 -7.51
C LYS A 178 0.02 17.09 -6.06
N ARG A 179 -0.02 18.10 -5.20
CA ARG A 179 0.06 17.94 -3.74
C ARG A 179 -1.24 18.44 -3.14
N GLY A 180 -1.77 17.69 -2.19
CA GLY A 180 -2.99 18.04 -1.49
C GLY A 180 -2.85 17.74 -0.01
N LYS A 181 -3.85 18.14 0.76
CA LYS A 181 -3.95 17.70 2.16
C LYS A 181 -4.33 16.21 2.15
N PRO A 182 -3.56 15.32 2.80
CA PRO A 182 -3.96 13.93 2.95
C PRO A 182 -5.28 13.89 3.73
N MET A 183 -6.24 13.12 3.23
CA MET A 183 -7.56 12.97 3.85
C MET A 183 -7.86 11.48 3.94
N VAL A 184 -8.10 11.02 5.17
CA VAL A 184 -8.45 9.63 5.48
C VAL A 184 -9.72 9.65 6.32
N GLN A 185 -10.68 8.81 5.97
CA GLN A 185 -11.92 8.59 6.70
C GLN A 185 -11.95 7.14 7.16
N LEU A 186 -12.28 6.92 8.43
CA LEU A 186 -12.35 5.59 9.05
C LEU A 186 -13.71 5.40 9.69
N ALA A 187 -14.26 4.20 9.59
CA ALA A 187 -15.43 3.84 10.39
C ALA A 187 -15.00 3.54 11.83
N MET A 188 -15.56 4.27 12.78
CA MET A 188 -15.25 4.14 14.21
C MET A 188 -15.42 2.72 14.76
N ARG A 189 -16.30 1.91 14.15
CA ARG A 189 -16.50 0.50 14.54
C ARG A 189 -15.24 -0.37 14.40
N HIS A 190 -14.29 0.04 13.54
CA HIS A 190 -13.03 -0.66 13.29
C HIS A 190 -11.84 -0.01 14.02
N VAL A 191 -12.08 0.99 14.87
CA VAL A 191 -11.03 1.72 15.58
C VAL A 191 -11.31 1.62 17.08
N THR A 192 -10.57 0.73 17.76
CA THR A 192 -10.67 0.56 19.22
C THR A 192 -9.51 1.23 19.96
N CYS A 193 -8.37 1.39 19.29
CA CYS A 193 -7.18 2.05 19.83
C CYS A 193 -6.44 2.89 18.77
N VAL A 194 -5.34 3.53 19.18
CA VAL A 194 -4.53 4.38 18.29
C VAL A 194 -3.82 3.55 17.22
N GLU A 195 -3.39 2.34 17.57
CA GLU A 195 -2.74 1.37 16.69
C GLU A 195 -3.68 0.98 15.53
N ASP A 196 -4.96 0.75 15.82
CA ASP A 196 -5.97 0.46 14.79
C ASP A 196 -6.10 1.61 13.79
N ALA A 197 -6.14 2.86 14.26
CA ALA A 197 -6.17 4.02 13.35
C ALA A 197 -4.84 4.15 12.58
N ALA A 198 -3.71 3.93 13.26
CA ALA A 198 -2.38 4.07 12.68
C ALA A 198 -2.15 3.08 11.53
N ILE A 199 -2.68 1.86 11.61
CA ILE A 199 -2.49 0.86 10.56
C ILE A 199 -3.17 1.26 9.25
N PHE A 200 -4.39 1.81 9.32
CA PHE A 200 -5.09 2.35 8.16
C PHE A 200 -4.42 3.62 7.62
N MET A 201 -3.83 4.44 8.49
CA MET A 201 -3.02 5.58 8.07
C MET A 201 -1.75 5.12 7.33
N ALA A 202 -1.07 4.07 7.79
CA ALA A 202 0.09 3.50 7.10
C ALA A 202 -0.29 2.99 5.71
N LEU A 203 -1.44 2.31 5.60
CA LEU A 203 -1.99 1.91 4.31
C LEU A 203 -2.31 3.11 3.42
N ALA A 204 -2.96 4.15 3.93
CA ALA A 204 -3.28 5.34 3.15
C ALA A 204 -2.03 6.05 2.61
N VAL A 205 -0.95 6.11 3.40
CA VAL A 205 0.35 6.64 2.93
C VAL A 205 0.94 5.74 1.85
N ALA A 206 0.88 4.42 2.00
CA ALA A 206 1.35 3.48 0.96
C ALA A 206 0.58 3.64 -0.36
N VAL A 207 -0.74 3.87 -0.30
CA VAL A 207 -1.57 4.16 -1.49
C VAL A 207 -1.13 5.47 -2.15
N ASP A 208 -0.97 6.55 -1.39
CA ASP A 208 -0.55 7.86 -1.93
C ASP A 208 0.84 7.79 -2.57
N LEU A 209 1.80 7.16 -1.88
CA LEU A 209 3.14 6.94 -2.39
C LEU A 209 3.16 6.04 -3.63
N SER A 210 2.23 5.09 -3.74
CA SER A 210 2.11 4.25 -4.95
C SER A 210 1.70 5.06 -6.18
N ILE A 211 0.92 6.14 -6.03
CA ILE A 211 0.60 7.05 -7.14
C ILE A 211 1.85 7.75 -7.66
N GLU A 212 2.73 8.20 -6.75
CA GLU A 212 4.01 8.77 -7.13
C GLU A 212 4.91 7.69 -7.76
N ALA A 213 5.00 6.52 -7.14
CA ALA A 213 5.92 5.45 -7.52
C ALA A 213 5.61 4.85 -8.91
N CYS A 214 4.35 4.78 -9.29
CA CYS A 214 3.89 4.32 -10.61
C CYS A 214 4.01 5.36 -11.74
N ARG A 215 4.56 6.55 -11.47
CA ARG A 215 4.89 7.50 -12.55
C ARG A 215 5.91 6.92 -13.51
N PRO A 216 5.85 7.26 -14.81
CA PRO A 216 6.75 6.70 -15.79
C PRO A 216 8.19 7.12 -15.48
N PHE A 217 9.10 6.17 -15.54
CA PHE A 217 10.52 6.32 -15.41
C PHE A 217 11.02 6.98 -16.69
N ARG A 218 11.03 8.33 -16.70
CA ARG A 218 11.45 9.14 -17.86
C ARG A 218 12.65 8.51 -18.57
N ARG A 219 12.44 7.98 -19.78
CA ARG A 219 13.55 7.73 -20.69
C ARG A 219 14.09 9.11 -21.08
N ARG A 220 15.27 9.51 -20.58
CA ARG A 220 16.04 10.55 -21.30
C ARG A 220 16.26 9.97 -22.69
N ILE A 221 15.49 10.43 -23.67
CA ILE A 221 15.91 10.34 -25.06
C ILE A 221 17.25 11.08 -25.06
N ARG A 222 18.36 10.34 -25.13
CA ARG A 222 19.63 10.92 -25.57
C ARG A 222 19.25 11.54 -26.91
N ARG A 223 19.15 12.88 -26.92
CA ARG A 223 19.01 13.67 -28.14
C ARG A 223 20.21 13.23 -28.97
N GLY A 224 19.97 12.33 -29.93
CA GLY A 224 21.02 11.83 -30.79
C GLY A 224 21.59 13.05 -31.48
N ASN A 225 22.85 13.37 -31.18
CA ASN A 225 23.55 14.37 -31.96
C ASN A 225 23.71 13.75 -33.34
N ARG A 226 22.78 14.08 -34.25
CA ARG A 226 22.99 13.87 -35.68
C ARG A 226 24.11 14.83 -36.06
N HIS A 227 25.35 14.37 -35.87
CA HIS A 227 26.46 14.92 -36.62
C HIS A 227 26.27 14.46 -38.06
N SER A 228 25.60 15.29 -38.84
CA SER A 228 25.74 15.31 -40.28
C SER A 228 27.06 15.99 -40.61
N TRP A 229 28.07 15.22 -41.01
CA TRP A 229 29.15 15.62 -41.92
C TRP A 229 29.61 14.37 -42.66
#